data_AF-A0A5M3YM03-F1
#
_entry.id   AF-A0A5M3YM03-F1
#
_cell.length_a   1.000
_cell.length_b   1.000
_cell.length_c   1.000
_cell.angle_alpha   90.00
_cell.angle_beta   90.00
_cell.angle_gamma   90.00
#
_symmetry.space_group_name_H-M   'P 1'
#
loop_
_entity.id
_entity.type
_entity.pdbx_description
1 polymer ?
#
loop_
_entity_poly.entity_id
_entity_poly.type
_entity_poly.pdbx_seq_one_letter_code
_entity_poly.pdbx_strand_id
1 'polypeptide(L)'
;MALFSAIDEGKKECVEFLISKGADPHLPDYLPTESVIDDETRRYSSIYYAMLHGHLDICKFLIAYGVRPEEDDLQLAREKGYDELVDILSGFSYKNVPEKENLVTRWINTHT
;
A
#
# COMPACT_ATOMS: atom_id res chain seq x y z
N MET A 1 7.10 -8.59 5.07
CA MET A 1 6.20 -9.37 5.94
C MET A 1 5.95 -8.69 7.29
N ALA A 2 6.93 -8.43 8.15
CA ALA A 2 6.67 -7.83 9.47
C ALA A 2 5.91 -6.47 9.43
N LEU A 3 6.19 -5.64 8.42
CA LEU A 3 5.47 -4.37 8.20
C LEU A 3 3.99 -4.59 7.92
N PHE A 4 3.64 -5.53 7.04
CA PHE A 4 2.25 -5.83 6.69
C PHE A 4 1.48 -6.43 7.86
N SER A 5 2.09 -7.28 8.68
CA SER A 5 1.46 -7.76 9.93
C SER A 5 1.20 -6.62 10.92
N ALA A 6 2.12 -5.66 11.06
CA ALA A 6 1.89 -4.49 11.90
C ALA A 6 0.77 -3.59 11.38
N ILE A 7 0.65 -3.47 10.05
CA ILE A 7 -0.46 -2.76 9.40
C ILE A 7 -1.78 -3.51 9.64
N ASP A 8 -1.83 -4.82 9.42
CA ASP A 8 -3.02 -5.67 9.63
C ASP A 8 -3.59 -5.51 11.05
N GLU A 9 -2.69 -5.54 12.03
CA GLU A 9 -3.04 -5.41 13.44
C GLU A 9 -3.34 -3.97 13.90
N GLY A 10 -3.21 -2.97 13.02
CA GLY A 10 -3.47 -1.56 13.35
C GLY A 10 -2.42 -0.94 14.28
N LYS A 11 -1.22 -1.51 14.36
CA LYS A 11 -0.16 -1.08 15.29
C LYS A 11 0.68 0.04 14.69
N LYS A 12 0.15 1.26 14.67
CA LYS A 12 0.81 2.43 14.06
C LYS A 12 2.23 2.65 14.57
N GLU A 13 2.48 2.55 15.87
CA GLU A 13 3.83 2.74 16.45
C GLU A 13 4.81 1.66 15.96
N CYS A 14 4.34 0.44 15.75
CA CYS A 14 5.16 -0.63 15.16
C CYS A 14 5.45 -0.35 13.68
N VAL A 15 4.46 0.16 12.93
CA VAL A 15 4.65 0.57 11.54
C VAL A 15 5.71 1.66 11.43
N GLU A 16 5.58 2.73 12.22
CA GLU A 16 6.56 3.82 12.30
C GLU A 16 7.96 3.31 12.66
N PHE A 17 8.03 2.47 13.69
CA PHE A 17 9.30 1.87 14.13
C PHE A 17 9.94 1.01 13.04
N LEU A 18 9.18 0.13 12.39
CA LEU A 18 9.70 -0.75 11.34
C LEU A 18 10.23 0.05 10.15
N ILE A 19 9.49 1.08 9.71
CA ILE A 19 9.95 1.97 8.64
C ILE A 19 11.23 2.71 9.07
N SER A 20 11.32 3.18 10.31
CA SER A 20 12.54 3.80 10.85
C SER A 20 13.75 2.86 10.87
N LYS A 21 13.51 1.54 10.87
CA LYS A 21 14.54 0.49 10.80
C LYS A 21 14.84 0.03 9.36
N GLY A 22 14.24 0.67 8.36
CA GLY A 22 14.49 0.39 6.95
C GLY A 22 13.48 -0.57 6.32
N ALA A 23 12.35 -0.87 6.97
CA ALA A 23 11.26 -1.53 6.28
C ALA A 23 10.72 -0.61 5.17
N ASP A 24 10.63 -1.11 3.94
CA ASP A 24 10.21 -0.31 2.79
C ASP A 24 8.69 -0.41 2.58
N PRO A 25 7.92 0.67 2.79
CA PRO A 25 6.47 0.65 2.62
C PRO A 25 6.02 0.75 1.16
N HIS A 26 6.93 0.97 0.21
CA HIS A 26 6.62 1.04 -1.23
C HIS A 26 6.50 -0.33 -1.88
N LEU A 27 7.06 -1.36 -1.22
CA LEU A 27 6.96 -2.73 -1.70
C LEU A 27 5.55 -3.25 -1.42
N PRO A 28 4.82 -3.74 -2.44
CA PRO A 28 3.53 -4.36 -2.23
C PRO A 28 3.69 -5.76 -1.63
N ASP A 29 2.65 -6.20 -0.93
CA ASP A 29 2.55 -7.60 -0.51
C ASP A 29 1.99 -8.44 -1.66
N TYR A 30 2.58 -9.61 -1.86
CA TYR A 30 2.15 -10.58 -2.85
C TYR A 30 1.43 -11.68 -2.10
N LEU A 31 0.15 -11.44 -1.79
CA LEU A 31 -0.66 -12.48 -1.18
C LEU A 31 -1.23 -13.37 -2.30
N PRO A 32 -1.04 -14.70 -2.20
CA PRO A 32 -1.79 -15.60 -3.05
C PRO A 32 -3.27 -15.38 -2.73
N THR A 33 -4.03 -14.88 -3.71
CA THR A 33 -5.47 -14.78 -3.53
C THR A 33 -6.01 -16.21 -3.44
N GLU A 34 -6.97 -16.47 -2.55
CA GLU A 34 -7.64 -17.79 -2.51
C GLU A 34 -8.44 -18.10 -3.79
N SER A 35 -8.49 -17.17 -4.74
CA SER A 35 -9.04 -17.39 -6.07
C SER A 35 -8.03 -18.17 -6.93
N VAL A 36 -8.22 -19.49 -6.97
CA VAL A 36 -7.60 -20.40 -7.95
C VAL A 36 -8.02 -20.13 -9.41
N ILE A 37 -8.83 -19.09 -9.66
CA ILE A 37 -9.50 -18.88 -10.95
C ILE A 37 -8.74 -17.93 -11.87
N ASP A 38 -7.86 -17.05 -11.35
CA ASP A 38 -6.99 -16.22 -12.17
C ASP A 38 -5.54 -16.36 -11.69
N ASP A 39 -4.62 -16.63 -12.61
CA ASP A 39 -3.16 -16.73 -12.43
C ASP A 39 -2.52 -15.37 -12.04
N GLU A 40 -3.33 -14.39 -11.68
CA GLU A 40 -2.94 -13.03 -11.33
C GLU A 40 -2.78 -12.91 -9.81
N THR A 41 -1.53 -12.97 -9.36
CA THR A 41 -1.17 -12.60 -7.99
C THR A 41 -1.53 -11.13 -7.77
N ARG A 42 -2.62 -10.85 -7.04
CA ARG A 42 -2.97 -9.47 -6.68
C ARG A 42 -1.89 -8.89 -5.78
N ARG A 43 -1.38 -7.72 -6.17
CA ARG A 43 -0.40 -6.94 -5.39
C ARG A 43 -1.18 -5.94 -4.56
N TYR A 44 -1.03 -6.00 -3.24
CA TYR A 44 -1.65 -5.04 -2.35
C TYR A 44 -0.62 -4.03 -1.87
N SER A 45 -0.89 -2.74 -2.11
CA SER A 45 -0.08 -1.66 -1.55
C SER A 45 -0.25 -1.60 -0.02
N SER A 46 0.72 -1.03 0.70
CA SER A 46 0.62 -0.81 2.15
C SER A 46 -0.58 0.08 2.52
N ILE A 47 -0.95 1.03 1.65
CA ILE A 47 -2.15 1.88 1.80
C ILE A 47 -3.41 1.04 1.64
N TYR A 48 -3.51 0.25 0.57
CA TYR A 48 -4.67 -0.61 0.32
C TYR A 48 -4.95 -1.50 1.53
N TYR A 49 -3.89 -2.14 2.04
CA TYR A 49 -4.00 -3.06 3.17
C TYR A 49 -4.47 -2.35 4.44
N ALA A 50 -3.89 -1.19 4.77
CA ALA A 50 -4.33 -0.39 5.91
C ALA A 50 -5.81 0.05 5.77
N MET A 51 -6.23 0.42 4.56
CA MET A 51 -7.60 0.83 4.27
C MET A 51 -8.59 -0.33 4.35
N LEU A 52 -8.24 -1.50 3.83
CA LEU A 52 -9.09 -2.68 3.83
C LEU A 52 -9.54 -3.05 5.26
N HIS A 53 -8.61 -2.90 6.22
CA HIS A 53 -8.81 -3.19 7.64
C HIS A 53 -9.28 -1.98 8.47
N GLY A 54 -9.45 -0.81 7.83
CA GLY A 54 -10.00 0.40 8.47
C GLY A 54 -9.01 1.21 9.30
N HIS A 55 -7.70 0.97 9.16
CA HIS A 55 -6.63 1.66 9.91
C HIS A 55 -6.28 3.01 9.24
N LEU A 56 -7.22 3.96 9.29
CA LEU A 56 -7.13 5.24 8.56
C LEU A 56 -5.95 6.11 8.99
N ASP A 57 -5.53 6.00 10.24
CA ASP A 57 -4.37 6.70 10.81
C ASP A 57 -3.05 6.18 10.22
N ILE A 58 -2.94 4.87 10.01
CA ILE A 58 -1.83 4.24 9.29
C ILE A 58 -1.85 4.67 7.81
N CYS A 59 -3.03 4.73 7.17
CA CYS A 59 -3.16 5.19 5.78
C CYS A 59 -2.61 6.60 5.60
N LYS A 60 -3.04 7.54 6.45
CA LYS A 60 -2.59 8.92 6.42
C LYS A 60 -1.09 9.04 6.68
N PHE A 61 -0.56 8.25 7.62
CA PHE A 61 0.86 8.21 7.89
C PHE A 61 1.66 7.73 6.67
N LEU A 62 1.24 6.65 6.01
CA LEU A 62 1.90 6.13 4.80
C LEU A 62 1.87 7.14 3.65
N ILE A 63 0.74 7.83 3.45
CA ILE A 63 0.62 8.91 2.46
C ILE A 63 1.57 10.06 2.80
N ALA A 64 1.62 10.48 4.07
CA ALA A 64 2.53 11.54 4.53
C ALA A 64 4.02 11.13 4.41
N TYR A 65 4.32 9.84 4.53
CA TYR A 65 5.67 9.29 4.30
C TYR A 65 6.07 9.32 2.81
N GLY A 66 5.12 9.51 1.91
CA GLY A 66 5.35 9.57 0.45
C GLY A 66 4.97 8.29 -0.29
N VAL A 67 4.32 7.33 0.37
CA VAL A 67 3.73 6.18 -0.33
C VAL A 67 2.63 6.71 -1.23
N ARG A 68 2.78 6.49 -2.54
CA ARG A 68 1.81 6.94 -3.52
C ARG A 68 0.60 6.01 -3.53
N PRO A 69 -0.63 6.54 -3.39
CA PRO A 69 -1.84 5.75 -3.57
C PRO A 69 -2.07 5.40 -5.04
N GLU A 70 -2.81 4.32 -5.23
CA GLU A 70 -3.24 3.79 -6.53
C GLU A 70 -4.73 4.06 -6.76
N GLU A 71 -5.19 3.87 -8.00
CA GLU A 71 -6.60 4.12 -8.35
C GLU A 71 -7.54 3.19 -7.55
N ASP A 72 -7.11 1.94 -7.32
CA ASP A 72 -7.80 0.96 -6.49
C ASP A 72 -7.94 1.42 -5.03
N ASP A 73 -6.98 2.17 -4.49
CA ASP A 73 -7.06 2.73 -3.13
C ASP A 73 -8.20 3.76 -3.04
N LEU A 74 -8.32 4.63 -4.05
CA LEU A 74 -9.40 5.61 -4.14
C LEU A 74 -10.76 4.94 -4.33
N GLN A 75 -10.83 3.89 -5.15
CA GLN A 75 -12.07 3.13 -5.32
C GLN A 75 -12.50 2.47 -4.01
N LEU A 76 -11.57 1.81 -3.31
CA LEU A 76 -11.84 1.20 -2.00
C LEU A 76 -12.31 2.24 -0.97
N ALA A 77 -11.71 3.43 -0.96
CA ALA A 77 -12.11 4.53 -0.08
C ALA A 77 -13.58 4.90 -0.25
N ARG A 78 -14.02 4.99 -1.52
CA ARG A 78 -15.41 5.29 -1.88
C ARG A 78 -16.36 4.16 -1.49
N GLU A 79 -15.97 2.92 -1.76
CA GLU A 79 -16.78 1.74 -1.41
C GLU A 79 -16.98 1.59 0.11
N LYS A 80 -15.97 1.95 0.90
CA LYS A 80 -16.02 1.93 2.37
C LYS A 80 -16.65 3.18 2.99
N GLY A 81 -16.86 4.25 2.23
CA GLY A 81 -17.36 5.53 2.73
C GLY A 81 -16.35 6.30 3.59
N TYR A 82 -15.04 6.16 3.31
CA TYR A 82 -13.99 6.90 4.00
C TYR A 82 -13.82 8.29 3.39
N ASP A 83 -14.80 9.17 3.57
CA ASP A 83 -14.90 10.49 2.92
C ASP A 83 -13.60 11.31 3.03
N GLU A 84 -12.98 11.34 4.22
CA GLU A 84 -11.72 12.06 4.42
C GLU A 84 -10.57 11.49 3.56
N LEU A 85 -10.49 10.16 3.42
CA LEU A 85 -9.52 9.55 2.52
C LEU A 85 -9.91 9.80 1.05
N VAL A 86 -11.20 9.80 0.71
CA VAL A 86 -11.65 10.14 -0.65
C VAL A 86 -11.18 11.55 -1.03
N ASP A 87 -11.30 12.51 -0.13
CA ASP A 87 -10.84 13.89 -0.36
C ASP A 87 -9.32 13.96 -0.55
N ILE A 88 -8.55 13.29 0.31
CA ILE A 88 -7.08 13.22 0.20
C ILE A 88 -6.67 12.55 -1.11
N LEU A 89 -7.23 11.38 -1.41
CA LEU A 89 -6.86 10.54 -2.55
C LEU A 89 -7.32 11.16 -3.87
N SER A 90 -8.43 11.90 -3.92
CA SER A 90 -8.88 12.58 -5.14
C SER A 90 -7.91 13.69 -5.60
N GLY A 91 -7.01 14.15 -4.73
CA GLY A 91 -5.95 15.10 -5.08
C GLY A 91 -4.78 14.49 -5.87
N PHE A 92 -4.69 13.17 -5.97
CA PHE A 92 -3.61 12.48 -6.68
C PHE A 92 -3.94 12.25 -8.16
N SER A 93 -2.91 12.26 -9.02
CA SER A 93 -3.04 11.85 -10.42
C SER A 93 -2.75 10.36 -10.57
N TYR A 94 -3.64 9.62 -11.23
CA TYR A 94 -3.50 8.18 -11.50
C TYR A 94 -3.07 7.86 -12.94
N LYS A 95 -2.88 8.88 -13.79
CA LYS A 95 -2.48 8.71 -15.19
C LYS A 95 -0.97 8.76 -15.35
N ASN A 96 -0.43 7.91 -16.23
CA ASN A 96 1.00 7.83 -16.55
C ASN A 96 1.88 7.61 -15.32
N VAL A 97 1.38 6.86 -14.33
CA VAL A 97 2.15 6.52 -13.12
C VAL A 97 3.05 5.34 -13.46
N PRO A 98 4.38 5.44 -13.24
CA PRO A 98 5.25 4.27 -13.36
C PRO A 98 4.75 3.17 -12.43
N GLU A 99 4.75 1.91 -12.89
CA GLU A 99 4.48 0.78 -12.00
C GLU A 99 5.41 0.82 -10.79
N LYS A 100 4.88 0.52 -9.60
CA LYS A 100 5.71 0.38 -8.39
C LYS A 100 6.75 -0.70 -8.63
N GLU A 101 8.02 -0.31 -8.53
CA GLU A 101 9.16 -1.20 -8.68
C GLU A 101 8.92 -2.48 -7.88
N ASN A 102 8.93 -3.62 -8.57
CA ASN A 102 8.98 -4.90 -7.89
C ASN A 102 10.44 -5.22 -7.52
N LEU A 103 10.63 -6.19 -6.61
CA LEU A 103 11.97 -6.58 -6.15
C LEU A 103 12.89 -7.01 -7.31
N VAL A 104 12.33 -7.59 -8.37
CA VAL A 104 13.08 -8.02 -9.57
C VAL A 104 13.58 -6.81 -10.36
N THR A 105 12.71 -5.85 -10.66
CA THR A 105 13.04 -4.60 -11.33
C THR A 105 14.06 -3.79 -10.54
N ARG A 106 13.89 -3.70 -9.21
CA ARG A 106 14.84 -3.00 -8.33
C ARG A 106 16.20 -3.67 -8.30
N TRP A 107 16.26 -5.01 -8.28
CA TRP A 107 17.53 -5.74 -8.35
C TRP A 107 18.26 -5.47 -9.67
N ILE A 108 17.55 -5.51 -10.80
CA ILE A 108 18.09 -5.19 -12.12
C ILE A 108 18.63 -3.74 -12.15
N ASN A 109 17.84 -2.76 -11.70
CA ASN A 109 18.21 -1.34 -11.73
C ASN A 109 19.42 -1.00 -10.83
N THR A 110 19.71 -1.82 -9.82
CA THR A 110 20.81 -1.58 -8.87
C THR A 110 22.10 -2.35 -9.21
N HIS A 111 22.03 -3.31 -10.13
CA HIS A 111 23.17 -4.17 -10.53
C HIS A 111 23.50 -4.07 -12.04
N THR A 112 23.02 -3.02 -12.73
CA THR A 112 23.35 -2.69 -14.12
C THR A 112 23.98 -1.30 -14.19
#